data_AF-G5H9F1-F1
#
_entry.id   AF-G5H9F1-F1
#
_cell.length_a   1.000
_cell.length_b   1.000
_cell.length_c   1.000
_cell.angle_alpha   90.00
_cell.angle_beta   90.00
_cell.angle_gamma   90.00
#
_symmetry.space_group_name_H-M   'P 1'
#
loop_
_entity.id
_entity.type
_entity.pdbx_description
1 polymer ?
#
loop_
_entity_poly.entity_id
_entity_poly.type
_entity_poly.pdbx_seq_one_letter_code
_entity_poly.pdbx_strand_id
1 'polypeptide(L)'
;MRALQKIKNPETLVWLGLGLWWIVNLVQAGCTELADDEAYYHMFAGRLAWGYFDHPPMTALLVHLGGFLGGEIGVRFFFTVLQPIYLFALWRIIRPRETTVRDAGLFLLIAAAMPILQLYGFIAVPDGPLMLFTALFLWSYKYFTERSNWLAVLFIAVSLAGLAYSKYHGALVFLFTVLSNLRLLKNPKFYAACLLAALLVIPHLWWQYAHDWVSLRYHLAGRNRDFEFGFVTEYLLNLFAIFNPFLFPVFIAAWWKNRAVRPVDRALSCIAAGFILFFLSSTLRGYVQPQWEIPATFGIIALLFGFIREREKLRHYTLWVCWITLALVALTRIEMIFNPLGIKFQVFDNRETYAQLADTAQGRPIIFNGSYTAAAKYHFYTGGESYAQPVVTYRTSHYQLRDDDTRMAGRAVLTEVLDSTPGAQEIKLANGKKFHYLVADPFIPVRKIIAEITGLPPTVNQGDSLHLDVTLHNPYPYVYILEKGTSGSETANGTFGKQVPVPAAGTSNSTVNSGTEVEPVKHGTAPRLWPLTVNIVWRHLGDSVLIVPLGGISGVLPPEGKLQFHATTVVPELRPGKRYETGIMLTDSPMLSWFNGTAQEVRVEKKRLASQQLP
;
A
#
# COMPACT_ATOMS: atom_id res chain seq x y z
N MET A 1 10.04 27.06 -33.83
CA MET A 1 11.19 26.37 -34.46
C MET A 1 12.46 27.23 -34.62
N ARG A 2 12.41 28.50 -35.07
CA ARG A 2 13.60 29.36 -35.26
C ARG A 2 14.41 29.67 -33.97
N ALA A 3 13.78 29.67 -32.79
CA ALA A 3 14.48 29.88 -31.52
C ALA A 3 15.32 28.67 -31.07
N LEU A 4 14.83 27.44 -31.29
CA LEU A 4 15.55 26.20 -30.95
C LEU A 4 16.82 26.02 -31.80
N GLN A 5 16.82 26.49 -33.05
CA GLN A 5 17.99 26.46 -33.94
C GLN A 5 19.12 27.40 -33.49
N LYS A 6 18.85 28.37 -32.61
CA LYS A 6 19.86 29.28 -32.06
C LYS A 6 20.57 28.72 -30.83
N ILE A 7 20.05 27.65 -30.21
CA ILE A 7 20.65 27.07 -29.00
C ILE A 7 21.89 26.28 -29.42
N LYS A 8 23.07 26.82 -29.09
CA LYS A 8 24.35 26.16 -29.34
C LYS A 8 24.86 25.35 -28.14
N ASN A 9 24.33 25.61 -26.93
CA ASN A 9 24.75 24.93 -25.71
C ASN A 9 23.81 23.74 -25.41
N PRO A 10 24.33 22.49 -25.36
CA PRO A 10 23.52 21.32 -25.06
C PRO A 10 22.90 21.36 -23.66
N GLU A 11 23.57 21.93 -22.66
CA GLU A 11 23.03 22.03 -21.30
C GLU A 11 21.81 22.96 -21.25
N THR A 12 21.85 24.08 -21.98
CA THR A 12 20.70 24.98 -22.11
C THR A 12 19.51 24.26 -22.72
N LEU A 13 19.71 23.41 -23.75
CA LEU A 13 18.62 22.64 -24.33
C LEU A 13 18.03 21.65 -23.31
N VAL A 14 18.87 20.95 -22.54
CA VAL A 14 18.39 20.04 -21.50
C VAL A 14 17.58 20.77 -20.44
N TRP A 15 18.08 21.91 -19.92
CA TRP A 15 17.34 22.71 -18.95
C TRP A 15 16.00 23.21 -19.47
N LEU A 16 15.95 23.72 -20.70
CA LEU A 16 14.69 24.18 -21.32
C LEU A 16 13.72 23.02 -21.57
N GLY A 17 14.21 21.87 -22.04
CA GLY A 17 13.39 20.69 -22.28
C GLY A 17 12.80 20.11 -20.98
N LEU A 18 13.63 19.98 -19.94
CA LEU A 18 13.17 19.54 -18.62
C LEU A 18 12.25 20.56 -17.96
N GLY A 19 12.52 21.86 -18.12
CA GLY A 19 11.65 22.94 -17.63
C GLY A 19 10.28 22.93 -18.31
N LEU A 20 10.23 22.73 -19.63
CA LEU A 20 8.97 22.55 -20.35
C LEU A 20 8.21 21.33 -19.85
N TRP A 21 8.87 20.17 -19.74
CA TRP A 21 8.23 18.95 -19.23
C TRP A 21 7.71 19.14 -17.80
N TRP A 22 8.48 19.80 -16.94
CA TRP A 22 8.04 20.15 -15.59
C TRP A 22 6.78 21.03 -15.59
N ILE A 23 6.70 22.05 -16.46
CA ILE A 23 5.49 22.87 -16.60
C ILE A 23 4.28 22.01 -17.00
N VAL A 24 4.44 21.08 -17.94
CA VAL A 24 3.35 20.17 -18.30
C VAL A 24 2.94 19.29 -17.11
N ASN A 25 3.90 18.81 -16.32
CA ASN A 25 3.62 18.04 -15.10
C ASN A 25 2.92 18.89 -14.02
N LEU A 26 3.25 20.17 -13.88
CA LEU A 26 2.56 21.09 -12.97
C LEU A 26 1.10 21.29 -13.37
N VAL A 27 0.84 21.50 -14.68
CA VAL A 27 -0.53 21.60 -15.20
C VAL A 27 -1.29 20.29 -14.93
N GLN A 28 -0.68 19.15 -15.22
CA GLN A 28 -1.30 17.85 -14.95
C GLN A 28 -1.58 17.65 -13.45
N ALA A 29 -0.65 18.05 -12.57
CA ALA A 29 -0.77 17.91 -11.13
C ALA A 29 -1.93 18.72 -10.55
N GLY A 30 -2.19 19.92 -11.08
CA GLY A 30 -3.28 20.79 -10.64
C GLY A 30 -4.63 20.53 -11.31
N CYS A 31 -4.64 19.91 -12.50
CA CYS A 31 -5.86 19.71 -13.29
C CYS A 31 -6.38 18.26 -13.27
N THR A 32 -5.82 17.39 -12.43
CA THR A 32 -6.33 16.02 -12.24
C THR A 32 -6.66 15.76 -10.79
N GLU A 33 -7.68 14.98 -10.52
CA GLU A 33 -8.00 14.55 -9.16
C GLU A 33 -7.03 13.46 -8.66
N LEU A 34 -7.02 13.20 -7.35
CA LEU A 34 -6.09 12.26 -6.72
C LEU A 34 -6.35 10.82 -7.13
N ALA A 35 -5.27 10.11 -7.45
CA ALA A 35 -5.26 8.66 -7.50
C ALA A 35 -5.43 8.06 -6.09
N ASP A 36 -5.74 6.77 -6.01
CA ASP A 36 -6.07 6.08 -4.77
C ASP A 36 -4.97 6.18 -3.69
N ASP A 37 -3.71 6.00 -4.07
CA ASP A 37 -2.58 6.02 -3.12
C ASP A 37 -2.23 7.45 -2.67
N GLU A 38 -2.49 8.48 -3.48
CA GLU A 38 -2.07 9.86 -3.17
C GLU A 38 -2.84 10.44 -1.98
N ALA A 39 -4.15 10.19 -1.91
CA ALA A 39 -4.95 10.62 -0.77
C ALA A 39 -4.51 9.90 0.52
N TYR A 40 -4.11 8.63 0.40
CA TYR A 40 -3.60 7.85 1.51
C TYR A 40 -2.23 8.36 2.01
N TYR A 41 -1.35 8.79 1.11
CA TYR A 41 -0.09 9.44 1.51
C TYR A 41 -0.29 10.88 2.01
N HIS A 42 -1.34 11.58 1.56
CA HIS A 42 -1.76 12.84 2.16
C HIS A 42 -2.22 12.65 3.62
N MET A 43 -2.93 11.56 3.92
CA MET A 43 -3.25 11.22 5.32
C MET A 43 -1.98 11.05 6.17
N PHE A 44 -0.90 10.47 5.62
CA PHE A 44 0.38 10.35 6.33
C PHE A 44 1.01 11.72 6.60
N ALA A 45 0.92 12.64 5.64
CA ALA A 45 1.45 14.00 5.75
C ALA A 45 0.80 14.82 6.88
N GLY A 46 -0.43 14.48 7.29
CA GLY A 46 -1.09 15.11 8.43
C GLY A 46 -0.40 14.88 9.78
N ARG A 47 0.38 13.80 9.92
CA ARG A 47 1.20 13.50 11.11
C ARG A 47 2.53 12.88 10.69
N LEU A 48 3.54 13.73 10.54
CA LEU A 48 4.88 13.29 10.17
C LEU A 48 5.47 12.32 11.20
N ALA A 49 5.92 11.17 10.71
CA ALA A 49 6.56 10.12 11.49
C ALA A 49 7.79 9.61 10.74
N TRP A 50 8.64 8.84 11.42
CA TRP A 50 9.84 8.24 10.80
C TRP A 50 9.53 6.99 9.96
N GLY A 51 8.28 6.55 9.89
CA GLY A 51 7.81 5.49 9.02
C GLY A 51 6.28 5.42 9.03
N TYR A 52 5.74 4.66 8.10
CA TYR A 52 4.31 4.39 7.96
C TYR A 52 4.09 2.92 7.62
N PHE A 53 2.83 2.48 7.58
CA PHE A 53 2.49 1.06 7.47
C PHE A 53 3.19 0.38 6.29
N ASP A 54 3.11 0.95 5.09
CA ASP A 54 3.67 0.35 3.88
C ASP A 54 4.94 1.03 3.36
N HIS A 55 5.24 2.26 3.78
CA HIS A 55 6.38 3.00 3.24
C HIS A 55 7.19 3.81 4.28
N PRO A 56 8.47 4.04 3.99
CA PRO A 56 9.29 5.03 4.69
C PRO A 56 8.74 6.48 4.50
N PRO A 57 9.30 7.47 5.22
CA PRO A 57 8.63 8.75 5.46
C PRO A 57 8.76 9.81 4.35
N MET A 58 9.61 9.61 3.34
CA MET A 58 9.92 10.68 2.38
C MET A 58 8.69 11.14 1.59
N THR A 59 7.79 10.24 1.20
CA THR A 59 6.55 10.62 0.50
C THR A 59 5.69 11.54 1.36
N ALA A 60 5.45 11.17 2.62
CA ALA A 60 4.66 11.97 3.54
C ALA A 60 5.30 13.34 3.81
N LEU A 61 6.64 13.39 3.91
CA LEU A 61 7.38 14.64 4.06
C LEU A 61 7.17 15.57 2.86
N LEU A 62 7.30 15.06 1.63
CA LEU A 62 7.13 15.90 0.44
C LEU A 62 5.68 16.39 0.26
N VAL A 63 4.71 15.53 0.57
CA VAL A 63 3.29 15.92 0.57
C VAL A 63 3.03 16.99 1.63
N HIS A 64 3.57 16.82 2.84
CA HIS A 64 3.44 17.80 3.94
C HIS A 64 4.05 19.15 3.56
N LEU A 65 5.26 19.13 2.99
CA LEU A 65 5.93 20.35 2.52
C LEU A 65 5.11 21.06 1.44
N GLY A 66 4.40 20.34 0.57
CA GLY A 66 3.56 20.94 -0.47
C GLY A 66 2.21 21.44 0.02
N GLY A 67 1.84 21.16 1.27
CA GLY A 67 0.54 21.51 1.86
C GLY A 67 0.21 23.02 1.82
N PHE A 68 1.21 23.90 1.74
CA PHE A 68 0.99 25.36 1.62
C PHE A 68 0.24 25.78 0.35
N LEU A 69 0.25 24.96 -0.71
CA LEU A 69 -0.51 25.25 -1.93
C LEU A 69 -1.97 24.78 -1.83
N GLY A 70 -2.28 23.85 -0.93
CA GLY A 70 -3.58 23.20 -0.83
C GLY A 70 -3.94 22.34 -2.05
N GLY A 71 -5.06 21.61 -1.95
CA GLY A 71 -5.61 20.81 -3.04
C GLY A 71 -4.64 19.77 -3.62
N GLU A 72 -4.94 19.28 -4.82
CA GLU A 72 -4.18 18.22 -5.49
C GLU A 72 -2.79 18.68 -5.89
N ILE A 73 -2.64 19.96 -6.26
CA ILE A 73 -1.34 20.54 -6.59
C ILE A 73 -0.41 20.55 -5.37
N GLY A 74 -0.92 20.85 -4.16
CA GLY A 74 -0.13 20.79 -2.94
C GLY A 74 0.40 19.39 -2.65
N VAL A 75 -0.42 18.35 -2.88
CA VAL A 75 -0.01 16.96 -2.72
C VAL A 75 1.16 16.59 -3.65
N ARG A 76 1.17 17.14 -4.88
CA ARG A 76 2.05 16.71 -5.96
C ARG A 76 3.23 17.64 -6.24
N PHE A 77 3.20 18.88 -5.78
CA PHE A 77 4.13 19.93 -6.22
C PHE A 77 5.60 19.51 -6.15
N PHE A 78 6.06 19.03 -4.98
CA PHE A 78 7.45 18.61 -4.84
C PHE A 78 7.81 17.38 -5.69
N PHE A 79 6.87 16.47 -5.95
CA PHE A 79 7.08 15.33 -6.84
C PHE A 79 7.35 15.78 -8.28
N THR A 80 6.66 16.82 -8.75
CA THR A 80 6.93 17.41 -10.07
C THR A 80 8.35 17.95 -10.18
N VAL A 81 8.90 18.49 -9.09
CA VAL A 81 10.25 19.08 -9.03
C VAL A 81 11.35 18.00 -9.04
N LEU A 82 11.07 16.79 -8.52
CA LEU A 82 12.09 15.74 -8.46
C LEU A 82 12.54 15.27 -9.86
N GLN A 83 11.60 15.18 -10.80
CA GLN A 83 11.84 14.67 -12.14
C GLN A 83 12.91 15.44 -12.93
N PRO A 84 12.80 16.77 -13.13
CA PRO A 84 13.83 17.51 -13.83
C PRO A 84 15.20 17.38 -13.12
N ILE A 85 15.23 17.30 -11.79
CA ILE A 85 16.48 17.15 -11.03
C ILE A 85 17.15 15.80 -11.32
N TYR A 86 16.41 14.69 -11.20
CA TYR A 86 17.00 13.37 -11.38
C TYR A 86 17.36 13.10 -12.85
N LEU A 87 16.60 13.63 -13.81
CA LEU A 87 16.92 13.51 -15.24
C LEU A 87 18.13 14.35 -15.61
N PHE A 88 18.27 15.55 -15.03
CA PHE A 88 19.48 16.34 -15.21
C PHE A 88 20.69 15.62 -14.61
N ALA A 89 20.57 15.05 -13.40
CA ALA A 89 21.62 14.24 -12.79
C ALA A 89 22.01 13.05 -13.69
N LEU A 90 21.03 12.33 -14.26
CA LEU A 90 21.29 11.26 -15.22
C LEU A 90 22.06 11.78 -16.44
N TRP A 91 21.64 12.90 -17.02
CA TRP A 91 22.37 13.54 -18.13
C TRP A 91 23.82 13.84 -17.76
N ARG A 92 24.09 14.35 -16.56
CA ARG A 92 25.46 14.60 -16.05
C ARG A 92 26.29 13.33 -15.93
N ILE A 93 25.66 12.20 -15.61
CA ILE A 93 26.33 10.90 -15.49
C ILE A 93 26.69 10.35 -16.86
N ILE A 94 25.75 10.38 -17.82
CA ILE A 94 25.88 9.62 -19.08
C ILE A 94 26.45 10.42 -20.24
N ARG A 95 26.40 11.76 -20.20
CA ARG A 95 26.84 12.58 -21.34
C ARG A 95 28.32 12.34 -21.69
N PRO A 96 28.68 12.37 -22.98
CA PRO A 96 30.07 12.30 -23.42
C PRO A 96 30.85 13.56 -23.05
N ARG A 97 32.19 13.50 -23.10
CA ARG A 97 33.04 14.69 -22.90
C ARG A 97 32.74 15.78 -23.94
N GLU A 98 32.70 15.37 -25.21
CA GLU A 98 32.29 16.23 -26.33
C GLU A 98 30.79 16.03 -26.57
N THR A 99 30.00 16.89 -25.93
CA THR A 99 28.54 16.84 -26.02
C THR A 99 28.03 17.81 -27.07
N THR A 100 27.14 17.34 -27.94
CA THR A 100 26.46 18.17 -28.94
C THR A 100 25.00 18.46 -28.56
N VAL A 101 24.41 19.49 -29.17
CA VAL A 101 22.97 19.80 -29.01
C VAL A 101 22.10 18.63 -29.51
N ARG A 102 22.57 17.86 -30.49
CA ARG A 102 21.90 16.64 -30.98
C ARG A 102 21.86 15.57 -29.90
N ASP A 103 22.94 15.41 -29.12
CA ASP A 103 22.98 14.47 -28.00
C ASP A 103 21.97 14.86 -26.91
N ALA A 104 21.90 16.15 -26.59
CA ALA A 104 20.92 16.67 -25.64
C ALA A 104 19.47 16.41 -26.10
N GLY A 105 19.16 16.66 -27.37
CA GLY A 105 17.85 16.38 -27.95
C GLY A 105 17.51 14.88 -27.94
N LEU A 106 18.48 14.01 -28.27
CA LEU A 106 18.29 12.56 -28.24
C LEU A 106 18.02 12.06 -26.82
N PHE A 107 18.77 12.54 -25.82
CA PHE A 107 18.56 12.20 -24.42
C PHE A 107 17.15 12.57 -23.94
N LEU A 108 16.75 13.84 -24.16
CA LEU A 108 15.42 14.32 -23.79
C LEU A 108 14.32 13.49 -24.44
N LEU A 109 14.49 13.17 -25.72
CA LEU A 109 13.50 12.43 -26.47
C LEU A 109 13.35 10.98 -25.98
N ILE A 110 14.46 10.26 -25.76
CA ILE A 110 14.43 8.90 -25.22
C ILE A 110 13.80 8.91 -23.82
N ALA A 111 14.19 9.84 -22.96
CA ALA A 111 13.63 9.94 -21.61
C ALA A 111 12.13 10.25 -21.63
N ALA A 112 11.69 11.22 -22.44
CA ALA A 112 10.28 11.58 -22.58
C ALA A 112 9.46 10.47 -23.24
N ALA A 113 10.07 9.62 -24.08
CA ALA A 113 9.40 8.49 -24.69
C ALA A 113 9.27 7.26 -23.78
N MET A 114 9.61 7.35 -22.48
CA MET A 114 9.36 6.31 -21.49
C MET A 114 8.00 6.57 -20.78
N PRO A 115 6.93 5.81 -21.08
CA PRO A 115 5.60 6.07 -20.52
C PRO A 115 5.58 6.12 -18.99
N ILE A 116 6.38 5.28 -18.33
CA ILE A 116 6.48 5.29 -16.87
C ILE A 116 6.95 6.65 -16.32
N LEU A 117 7.89 7.33 -16.98
CA LEU A 117 8.35 8.65 -16.52
C LEU A 117 7.28 9.73 -16.75
N GLN A 118 6.35 9.52 -17.67
CA GLN A 118 5.27 10.47 -17.93
C GLN A 118 4.23 10.48 -16.81
N LEU A 119 3.93 9.33 -16.21
CA LEU A 119 2.98 9.24 -15.09
C LEU A 119 3.67 9.58 -13.76
N TYR A 120 4.84 8.99 -13.51
CA TYR A 120 5.58 9.15 -12.26
C TYR A 120 6.32 10.49 -12.13
N GLY A 121 6.17 11.37 -13.12
CA GLY A 121 6.68 12.73 -13.09
C GLY A 121 5.80 13.73 -12.34
N PHE A 122 4.57 13.36 -11.95
CA PHE A 122 3.67 14.25 -11.21
C PHE A 122 2.87 13.57 -10.10
N ILE A 123 2.73 12.24 -10.11
CA ILE A 123 1.98 11.53 -9.07
C ILE A 123 2.76 11.47 -7.75
N ALA A 124 2.07 11.66 -6.62
CA ALA A 124 2.65 11.74 -5.29
C ALA A 124 2.83 10.37 -4.64
N VAL A 125 3.79 9.57 -5.13
CA VAL A 125 4.06 8.20 -4.67
C VAL A 125 5.55 7.97 -4.37
N PRO A 126 5.94 6.89 -3.65
CA PRO A 126 7.32 6.68 -3.20
C PRO A 126 8.38 6.56 -4.31
N ASP A 127 7.95 6.34 -5.54
CA ASP A 127 8.81 6.18 -6.72
C ASP A 127 9.55 7.46 -7.12
N GLY A 128 8.93 8.64 -6.98
CA GLY A 128 9.59 9.92 -7.28
C GLY A 128 10.84 10.16 -6.40
N PRO A 129 10.72 10.08 -5.06
CA PRO A 129 11.86 10.17 -4.15
C PRO A 129 12.91 9.08 -4.39
N LEU A 130 12.47 7.84 -4.64
CA LEU A 130 13.37 6.73 -4.98
C LEU A 130 14.21 7.07 -6.22
N MET A 131 13.60 7.63 -7.26
CA MET A 131 14.29 8.02 -8.48
C MET A 131 15.30 9.15 -8.24
N LEU A 132 14.94 10.17 -7.45
CA LEU A 132 15.87 11.23 -7.06
C LEU A 132 17.10 10.65 -6.35
N PHE A 133 16.90 9.88 -5.29
CA PHE A 133 18.02 9.34 -4.52
C PHE A 133 18.79 8.26 -5.25
N THR A 134 18.17 7.55 -6.21
CA THR A 134 18.89 6.67 -7.14
C THR A 134 19.85 7.47 -8.03
N ALA A 135 19.40 8.60 -8.59
CA ALA A 135 20.25 9.44 -9.44
C ALA A 135 21.39 10.09 -8.64
N LEU A 136 21.09 10.60 -7.44
CA LEU A 136 22.09 11.15 -6.53
C LEU A 136 23.09 10.08 -6.09
N PHE A 137 22.63 8.87 -5.77
CA PHE A 137 23.49 7.74 -5.43
C PHE A 137 24.41 7.35 -6.60
N LEU A 138 23.89 7.25 -7.82
CA LEU A 138 24.69 6.93 -9.01
C LEU A 138 25.69 8.04 -9.35
N TRP A 139 25.32 9.31 -9.17
CA TRP A 139 26.26 10.43 -9.34
C TRP A 139 27.35 10.37 -8.26
N SER A 140 26.97 10.15 -7.01
CA SER A 140 27.89 9.97 -5.88
C SER A 140 28.82 8.78 -6.10
N TYR A 141 28.32 7.69 -6.67
CA TYR A 141 29.08 6.49 -7.02
C TYR A 141 30.09 6.75 -8.13
N LYS A 142 29.70 7.49 -9.18
CA LYS A 142 30.64 7.99 -10.19
C LYS A 142 31.74 8.83 -9.54
N TYR A 143 31.38 9.78 -8.68
CA TYR A 143 32.36 10.62 -7.98
C TYR A 143 33.28 9.81 -7.05
N PHE A 144 32.72 8.85 -6.31
CA PHE A 144 33.45 7.97 -5.40
C PHE A 144 34.46 7.10 -6.15
N THR A 145 34.08 6.54 -7.30
CA THR A 145 34.98 5.71 -8.12
C THR A 145 36.05 6.53 -8.85
N GLU A 146 35.86 7.84 -9.03
CA GLU A 146 36.84 8.75 -9.64
C GLU A 146 37.81 9.38 -8.64
N ARG A 147 37.36 9.70 -7.41
CA ARG A 147 38.16 10.49 -6.44
C ARG A 147 38.32 9.87 -5.05
N SER A 148 37.53 8.86 -4.68
CA SER A 148 37.60 8.07 -3.43
C SER A 148 38.06 8.88 -2.19
N ASN A 149 37.39 9.99 -1.88
CA ASN A 149 37.70 10.89 -0.76
C ASN A 149 36.56 10.93 0.27
N TRP A 150 36.75 11.61 1.41
CA TRP A 150 35.73 11.66 2.49
C TRP A 150 34.46 12.41 2.10
N LEU A 151 34.54 13.36 1.17
CA LEU A 151 33.35 13.99 0.60
C LEU A 151 32.50 12.98 -0.19
N ALA A 152 33.16 12.08 -0.93
CA ALA A 152 32.47 11.00 -1.63
C ALA A 152 31.79 10.01 -0.66
N VAL A 153 32.40 9.76 0.51
CA VAL A 153 31.80 8.96 1.59
C VAL A 153 30.51 9.61 2.06
N LEU A 154 30.53 10.91 2.35
CA LEU A 154 29.34 11.66 2.76
C LEU A 154 28.23 11.61 1.69
N PHE A 155 28.57 11.84 0.42
CA PHE A 155 27.59 11.81 -0.67
C PHE A 155 26.95 10.44 -0.87
N ILE A 156 27.74 9.36 -0.78
CA ILE A 156 27.20 7.99 -0.80
C ILE A 156 26.29 7.76 0.40
N ALA A 157 26.72 8.14 1.60
CA ALA A 157 25.96 7.90 2.82
C ALA A 157 24.60 8.60 2.82
N VAL A 158 24.57 9.89 2.46
CA VAL A 158 23.34 10.68 2.37
C VAL A 158 22.42 10.14 1.28
N SER A 159 22.96 9.78 0.11
CA SER A 159 22.14 9.23 -0.98
C SER A 159 21.55 7.86 -0.62
N LEU A 160 22.32 7.02 0.07
CA LEU A 160 21.88 5.69 0.50
C LEU A 160 20.83 5.77 1.62
N ALA A 161 21.00 6.71 2.57
CA ALA A 161 19.98 7.01 3.56
C ALA A 161 18.69 7.50 2.89
N GLY A 162 18.80 8.42 1.92
CA GLY A 162 17.65 8.89 1.16
C GLY A 162 16.93 7.79 0.35
N LEU A 163 17.66 6.82 -0.21
CA LEU A 163 17.08 5.62 -0.81
C LEU A 163 16.25 4.83 0.20
N ALA A 164 16.82 4.56 1.38
CA ALA A 164 16.14 3.84 2.46
C ALA A 164 14.90 4.58 2.98
N TYR A 165 14.96 5.92 3.07
CA TYR A 165 13.83 6.76 3.45
C TYR A 165 12.78 6.94 2.35
N SER A 166 13.04 6.49 1.12
CA SER A 166 12.11 6.61 -0.01
C SER A 166 11.28 5.35 -0.21
N LYS A 167 11.92 4.22 -0.50
CA LYS A 167 11.25 2.95 -0.83
C LYS A 167 12.24 1.80 -0.67
N TYR A 168 11.79 0.65 -0.15
CA TYR A 168 12.65 -0.51 0.10
C TYR A 168 13.34 -1.07 -1.16
N HIS A 169 12.84 -0.75 -2.35
CA HIS A 169 13.47 -1.07 -3.63
C HIS A 169 14.84 -0.40 -3.80
N GLY A 170 15.16 0.65 -3.03
CA GLY A 170 16.49 1.24 -2.97
C GLY A 170 17.59 0.25 -2.55
N ALA A 171 17.23 -0.81 -1.80
CA ALA A 171 18.17 -1.89 -1.49
C ALA A 171 18.62 -2.65 -2.75
N LEU A 172 17.74 -2.83 -3.73
CA LEU A 172 18.09 -3.46 -5.02
C LEU A 172 19.02 -2.57 -5.85
N VAL A 173 18.79 -1.25 -5.86
CA VAL A 173 19.70 -0.28 -6.50
C VAL A 173 21.11 -0.41 -5.93
N PHE A 174 21.22 -0.43 -4.60
CA PHE A 174 22.49 -0.59 -3.90
C PHE A 174 23.13 -1.94 -4.22
N LEU A 175 22.36 -3.03 -4.11
CA LEU A 175 22.81 -4.39 -4.39
C LEU A 175 23.38 -4.54 -5.80
N PHE A 176 22.62 -4.15 -6.84
CA PHE A 176 23.07 -4.27 -8.23
C PHE A 176 24.25 -3.35 -8.55
N THR A 177 24.36 -2.21 -7.87
CA THR A 177 25.56 -1.37 -7.97
C THR A 177 26.79 -2.07 -7.40
N VAL A 178 26.68 -2.72 -6.24
CA VAL A 178 27.78 -3.49 -5.64
C VAL A 178 28.14 -4.69 -6.52
N LEU A 179 27.15 -5.44 -7.01
CA LEU A 179 27.36 -6.58 -7.91
C LEU A 179 28.06 -6.16 -9.22
N SER A 180 27.79 -4.96 -9.73
CA SER A 180 28.48 -4.42 -10.91
C SER A 180 29.98 -4.16 -10.68
N ASN A 181 30.42 -4.05 -9.42
CA ASN A 181 31.78 -3.70 -9.05
C ASN A 181 32.17 -4.25 -7.66
N LEU A 182 32.41 -5.56 -7.57
CA LEU A 182 32.81 -6.24 -6.33
C LEU A 182 34.11 -5.70 -5.70
N ARG A 183 34.92 -4.92 -6.45
CA ARG A 183 36.11 -4.25 -5.90
C ARG A 183 35.76 -3.22 -4.81
N LEU A 184 34.52 -2.76 -4.73
CA LEU A 184 34.04 -1.88 -3.64
C LEU A 184 34.23 -2.52 -2.27
N LEU A 185 34.07 -3.84 -2.17
CA LEU A 185 34.25 -4.60 -0.93
C LEU A 185 35.71 -4.63 -0.45
N LYS A 186 36.66 -4.16 -1.27
CA LYS A 186 38.07 -3.99 -0.86
C LYS A 186 38.40 -2.57 -0.42
N ASN A 187 37.44 -1.63 -0.50
CA ASN A 187 37.68 -0.22 -0.19
C ASN A 187 37.15 0.13 1.21
N PRO A 188 37.99 0.48 2.20
CA PRO A 188 37.54 0.81 3.56
C PRO A 188 36.59 2.02 3.61
N LYS A 189 36.73 2.98 2.68
CA LYS A 189 35.84 4.15 2.60
C LYS A 189 34.42 3.78 2.18
N PHE A 190 34.25 2.66 1.47
CA PHE A 190 32.92 2.15 1.13
C PHE A 190 32.19 1.71 2.41
N TYR A 191 32.86 0.97 3.30
CA TYR A 191 32.30 0.59 4.59
C TYR A 191 32.00 1.78 5.48
N ALA A 192 32.87 2.80 5.50
CA ALA A 192 32.59 4.04 6.22
C ALA A 192 31.31 4.73 5.71
N ALA A 193 31.06 4.71 4.39
CA ALA A 193 29.85 5.26 3.81
C ALA A 193 28.60 4.45 4.19
N CYS A 194 28.70 3.12 4.18
CA CYS A 194 27.62 2.22 4.62
C CYS A 194 27.31 2.39 6.10
N LEU A 195 28.33 2.49 6.96
CA LEU A 195 28.16 2.72 8.39
C LEU A 195 27.48 4.08 8.64
N LEU A 196 27.95 5.14 7.97
CA LEU A 196 27.32 6.45 8.09
C LEU A 196 25.87 6.45 7.58
N ALA A 197 25.58 5.77 6.47
CA ALA A 197 24.20 5.60 6.00
C ALA A 197 23.33 4.87 7.03
N ALA A 198 23.84 3.79 7.64
CA ALA A 198 23.13 3.06 8.68
C ALA A 198 22.80 3.95 9.89
N LEU A 199 23.77 4.78 10.32
CA LEU A 199 23.56 5.76 11.40
C LEU A 199 22.46 6.78 11.03
N LEU A 200 22.45 7.27 9.79
CA LEU A 200 21.44 8.23 9.31
C LEU A 200 20.02 7.61 9.25
N VAL A 201 19.89 6.30 9.12
CA VAL A 201 18.61 5.57 9.00
C VAL A 201 18.09 5.08 10.36
N ILE A 202 18.85 5.25 11.45
CA ILE A 202 18.46 4.85 12.82
C ILE A 202 17.04 5.32 13.20
N PRO A 203 16.61 6.57 12.94
CA PRO A 203 15.26 7.00 13.29
C PRO A 203 14.15 6.15 12.65
N HIS A 204 14.31 5.75 11.39
CA HIS A 204 13.36 4.83 10.73
C HIS A 204 13.40 3.44 11.34
N LEU A 205 14.59 2.90 11.63
CA LEU A 205 14.75 1.58 12.23
C LEU A 205 14.14 1.52 13.63
N TRP A 206 14.33 2.58 14.42
CA TRP A 206 13.71 2.71 15.73
C TRP A 206 12.19 2.74 15.64
N TRP A 207 11.65 3.51 14.69
CA TRP A 207 10.21 3.54 14.45
C TRP A 207 9.66 2.16 14.05
N GLN A 208 10.36 1.43 13.17
CA GLN A 208 10.00 0.07 12.80
C GLN A 208 10.00 -0.86 14.01
N TYR A 209 11.04 -0.80 14.85
CA TYR A 209 11.12 -1.60 16.08
C TYR A 209 9.96 -1.31 17.03
N ALA A 210 9.60 -0.03 17.24
CA ALA A 210 8.50 0.37 18.10
C ALA A 210 7.11 -0.01 17.55
N HIS A 211 7.01 -0.46 16.29
CA HIS A 211 5.78 -0.90 15.63
C HIS A 211 5.90 -2.34 15.12
N ASP A 212 6.65 -3.20 15.83
CA ASP A 212 6.78 -4.63 15.55
C ASP A 212 7.15 -4.98 14.11
N TRP A 213 7.98 -4.14 13.49
CA TRP A 213 8.46 -4.27 12.10
C TRP A 213 7.32 -4.39 11.09
N VAL A 214 6.19 -3.73 11.35
CA VAL A 214 4.95 -3.86 10.58
C VAL A 214 5.15 -3.73 9.06
N SER A 215 5.99 -2.79 8.62
CA SER A 215 6.24 -2.58 7.18
C SER A 215 7.07 -3.69 6.56
N LEU A 216 8.12 -4.15 7.25
CA LEU A 216 8.96 -5.23 6.74
C LEU A 216 8.18 -6.55 6.70
N ARG A 217 7.38 -6.85 7.73
CA ARG A 217 6.51 -8.04 7.74
C ARG A 217 5.52 -8.01 6.58
N TYR A 218 4.91 -6.85 6.33
CA TYR A 218 3.99 -6.64 5.21
C TYR A 218 4.66 -6.94 3.85
N HIS A 219 5.88 -6.45 3.61
CA HIS A 219 6.58 -6.65 2.34
C HIS A 219 7.22 -8.04 2.17
N LEU A 220 7.66 -8.70 3.25
CA LEU A 220 8.39 -9.97 3.19
C LEU A 220 7.49 -11.21 3.25
N ALA A 221 6.40 -11.16 4.02
CA ALA A 221 5.53 -12.32 4.27
C ALA A 221 4.12 -12.15 3.69
N GLY A 222 3.60 -10.92 3.62
CA GLY A 222 2.19 -10.66 3.32
C GLY A 222 1.76 -10.73 1.84
N ARG A 223 2.67 -11.01 0.90
CA ARG A 223 2.42 -10.89 -0.55
C ARG A 223 2.64 -12.17 -1.38
N ASN A 224 3.05 -13.28 -0.75
CA ASN A 224 3.34 -14.52 -1.49
C ASN A 224 2.06 -15.27 -1.88
N ARG A 225 1.74 -15.29 -3.17
CA ARG A 225 0.64 -16.09 -3.74
C ARG A 225 1.17 -17.38 -4.35
N ASP A 226 0.29 -18.35 -4.54
CA ASP A 226 0.57 -19.50 -5.38
C ASP A 226 0.98 -19.05 -6.79
N PHE A 227 1.87 -19.81 -7.42
CA PHE A 227 2.33 -19.49 -8.77
C PHE A 227 1.19 -19.62 -9.79
N GLU A 228 1.02 -18.56 -10.60
CA GLU A 228 0.14 -18.55 -11.76
C GLU A 228 0.95 -18.11 -12.98
N PHE A 229 0.85 -18.85 -14.10
CA PHE A 229 1.58 -18.51 -15.33
C PHE A 229 1.20 -17.11 -15.86
N GLY A 230 -0.04 -16.67 -15.58
CA GLY A 230 -0.52 -15.32 -15.91
C GLY A 230 0.35 -14.20 -15.33
N PHE A 231 0.95 -14.40 -14.15
CA PHE A 231 1.83 -13.38 -13.55
C PHE A 231 3.08 -13.11 -14.40
N VAL A 232 3.62 -14.14 -15.07
CA VAL A 232 4.79 -14.01 -15.95
C VAL A 232 4.40 -13.25 -17.22
N THR A 233 3.30 -13.63 -17.86
CA THR A 233 2.86 -13.01 -19.12
C THR A 233 2.45 -11.55 -18.89
N GLU A 234 1.69 -11.26 -17.84
CA GLU A 234 1.32 -9.90 -17.45
C GLU A 234 2.57 -9.05 -17.16
N TYR A 235 3.54 -9.58 -16.42
CA TYR A 235 4.79 -8.87 -16.14
C TYR A 235 5.55 -8.52 -17.43
N LEU A 236 5.70 -9.46 -18.36
CA LEU A 236 6.38 -9.20 -19.64
C LEU A 236 5.63 -8.16 -20.47
N LEU A 237 4.30 -8.25 -20.58
CA LEU A 237 3.49 -7.25 -21.29
C LEU A 237 3.63 -5.86 -20.66
N ASN A 238 3.63 -5.80 -19.33
CA ASN A 238 3.84 -4.57 -18.58
C ASN A 238 5.21 -3.96 -18.84
N LEU A 239 6.30 -4.76 -18.91
CA LEU A 239 7.63 -4.27 -19.28
C LEU A 239 7.64 -3.59 -20.66
N PHE A 240 7.00 -4.20 -21.66
CA PHE A 240 6.88 -3.59 -22.99
C PHE A 240 6.12 -2.26 -22.93
N ALA A 241 5.03 -2.20 -22.16
CA ALA A 241 4.22 -0.99 -22.04
C ALA A 241 4.98 0.16 -21.34
N ILE A 242 5.67 -0.12 -20.23
CA ILE A 242 6.30 0.93 -19.41
C ILE A 242 7.62 1.45 -19.98
N PHE A 243 8.34 0.64 -20.78
CA PHE A 243 9.65 1.00 -21.37
C PHE A 243 9.61 1.27 -22.87
N ASN A 244 8.42 1.57 -23.40
CA ASN A 244 8.17 1.80 -24.82
C ASN A 244 8.36 0.52 -25.67
N PRO A 245 7.27 -0.06 -26.20
CA PRO A 245 7.34 -1.38 -26.86
C PRO A 245 8.23 -1.38 -28.10
N PHE A 246 8.38 -0.23 -28.76
CA PHE A 246 9.19 -0.06 -29.95
C PHE A 246 10.69 0.16 -29.65
N LEU A 247 11.02 0.72 -28.48
CA LEU A 247 12.42 0.87 -28.05
C LEU A 247 12.93 -0.38 -27.34
N PHE A 248 12.05 -1.24 -26.83
CA PHE A 248 12.45 -2.43 -26.09
C PHE A 248 13.38 -3.38 -26.89
N PRO A 249 13.14 -3.71 -28.17
CA PRO A 249 14.09 -4.50 -28.96
C PRO A 249 15.45 -3.81 -29.15
N VAL A 250 15.45 -2.47 -29.28
CA VAL A 250 16.67 -1.67 -29.38
C VAL A 250 17.44 -1.69 -28.06
N PHE A 251 16.75 -1.64 -26.93
CA PHE A 251 17.34 -1.77 -25.60
C PHE A 251 18.04 -3.12 -25.44
N ILE A 252 17.36 -4.21 -25.82
CA ILE A 252 17.93 -5.56 -25.75
C ILE A 252 19.18 -5.68 -26.65
N ALA A 253 19.13 -5.14 -27.87
CA ALA A 253 20.29 -5.09 -28.76
C ALA A 253 21.44 -4.22 -28.21
N ALA A 254 21.11 -3.08 -27.59
CA ALA A 254 22.07 -2.20 -26.94
C ALA A 254 22.73 -2.86 -25.74
N TRP A 255 21.95 -3.61 -24.95
CA TRP A 255 22.43 -4.35 -23.79
C TRP A 255 23.38 -5.48 -24.20
N TRP A 256 23.05 -6.29 -25.20
CA TRP A 256 23.96 -7.35 -25.68
C TRP A 256 25.26 -6.81 -26.28
N LYS A 257 25.20 -5.64 -26.93
CA LYS A 257 26.38 -5.00 -27.53
C LYS A 257 27.10 -4.06 -26.55
N ASN A 258 26.65 -4.00 -25.30
CA ASN A 258 27.16 -3.08 -24.30
C ASN A 258 28.64 -3.34 -24.01
N ARG A 259 29.45 -2.29 -24.10
CA ARG A 259 30.86 -2.28 -23.71
C ARG A 259 31.07 -1.30 -22.57
N ALA A 260 30.30 -1.43 -21.49
CA ALA A 260 30.35 -0.53 -20.35
C ALA A 260 31.77 -0.50 -19.73
N VAL A 261 32.48 0.62 -19.95
CA VAL A 261 33.85 0.81 -19.48
C VAL A 261 33.88 1.42 -18.07
N ARG A 262 33.11 2.50 -17.84
CA ARG A 262 33.15 3.22 -16.56
C ARG A 262 32.40 2.41 -15.49
N PRO A 263 32.84 2.43 -14.21
CA PRO A 263 32.13 1.75 -13.13
C PRO A 263 30.64 2.13 -13.04
N VAL A 264 30.29 3.39 -13.27
CA VAL A 264 28.90 3.86 -13.27
C VAL A 264 28.08 3.32 -14.44
N ASP A 265 28.67 3.13 -15.63
CA ASP A 265 27.96 2.55 -16.80
C ASP A 265 27.64 1.07 -16.56
N ARG A 266 28.56 0.35 -15.90
CA ARG A 266 28.35 -1.03 -15.47
C ARG A 266 27.24 -1.12 -14.43
N ALA A 267 27.20 -0.20 -13.46
CA ALA A 267 26.13 -0.13 -12.48
C ALA A 267 24.77 0.15 -13.13
N LEU A 268 24.69 1.12 -14.04
CA LEU A 268 23.47 1.42 -14.80
C LEU A 268 22.95 0.19 -15.56
N SER A 269 23.84 -0.52 -16.25
CA SER A 269 23.49 -1.75 -16.99
C SER A 269 23.06 -2.88 -16.05
N CYS A 270 23.75 -3.04 -14.91
CA CYS A 270 23.45 -4.06 -13.93
C CYS A 270 22.14 -3.78 -13.18
N ILE A 271 21.79 -2.51 -12.92
CA ILE A 271 20.49 -2.11 -12.35
C ILE A 271 19.37 -2.46 -13.33
N ALA A 272 19.49 -2.10 -14.61
CA ALA A 272 18.46 -2.41 -15.61
C ALA A 272 18.22 -3.92 -15.72
N ALA A 273 19.29 -4.70 -15.86
CA ALA A 273 19.20 -6.16 -15.91
C ALA A 273 18.70 -6.78 -14.60
N GLY A 274 19.25 -6.31 -13.48
CA GLY A 274 19.01 -6.86 -12.15
C GLY A 274 17.57 -6.70 -11.70
N PHE A 275 16.98 -5.52 -11.89
CA PHE A 275 15.57 -5.28 -11.61
C PHE A 275 14.69 -6.20 -12.46
N ILE A 276 14.87 -6.19 -13.78
CA ILE A 276 14.07 -7.01 -14.71
C ILE A 276 14.14 -8.50 -14.34
N LEU A 277 15.34 -9.03 -14.05
CA LEU A 277 15.53 -10.45 -13.72
C LEU A 277 15.02 -10.80 -12.32
N PHE A 278 15.22 -9.92 -11.34
CA PHE A 278 14.75 -10.12 -9.97
C PHE A 278 13.23 -10.17 -9.90
N PHE A 279 12.55 -9.24 -10.57
CA PHE A 279 11.10 -9.19 -10.59
C PHE A 279 10.50 -10.24 -11.50
N LEU A 280 11.16 -10.60 -12.61
CA LEU A 280 10.79 -11.80 -13.37
C LEU A 280 10.82 -13.04 -12.47
N SER A 281 11.87 -13.22 -11.67
CA SER A 281 11.93 -14.32 -10.70
C SER A 281 10.86 -14.20 -9.60
N SER A 282 10.48 -12.99 -9.23
CA SER A 282 9.46 -12.75 -8.20
C SER A 282 8.05 -13.11 -8.67
N THR A 283 7.79 -13.10 -9.98
CA THR A 283 6.51 -13.59 -10.55
C THR A 283 6.17 -15.03 -10.17
N LEU A 284 7.19 -15.84 -9.86
CA LEU A 284 7.02 -17.22 -9.38
C LEU A 284 6.34 -17.29 -7.99
N ARG A 285 6.26 -16.16 -7.28
CA ARG A 285 5.70 -16.05 -5.91
C ARG A 285 4.58 -15.04 -5.80
N GLY A 286 4.09 -14.48 -6.91
CA GLY A 286 2.96 -13.56 -6.93
C GLY A 286 3.06 -12.48 -7.99
N TYR A 287 2.00 -11.68 -8.08
CA TYR A 287 1.91 -10.57 -9.02
C TYR A 287 2.96 -9.47 -8.73
N VAL A 288 3.57 -8.97 -9.79
CA VAL A 288 4.57 -7.89 -9.76
C VAL A 288 3.97 -6.63 -10.37
N GLN A 289 4.01 -5.53 -9.62
CA GLN A 289 3.50 -4.26 -10.11
C GLN A 289 4.50 -3.61 -11.08
N PRO A 290 4.05 -3.05 -12.22
CA PRO A 290 4.95 -2.51 -13.26
C PRO A 290 5.89 -1.43 -12.75
N GLN A 291 5.45 -0.62 -11.79
CA GLN A 291 6.21 0.50 -11.26
C GLN A 291 7.43 0.10 -10.42
N TRP A 292 7.50 -1.14 -9.96
CA TRP A 292 8.67 -1.62 -9.21
C TRP A 292 9.95 -1.59 -10.06
N GLU A 293 9.81 -1.59 -11.39
CA GLU A 293 10.87 -1.49 -12.38
C GLU A 293 11.41 -0.07 -12.60
N ILE A 294 10.81 0.97 -12.02
CA ILE A 294 11.15 2.35 -12.38
C ILE A 294 12.65 2.69 -12.29
N PRO A 295 13.47 2.17 -11.34
CA PRO A 295 14.91 2.46 -11.33
C PRO A 295 15.68 1.90 -12.53
N ALA A 296 15.16 0.86 -13.20
CA ALA A 296 15.75 0.29 -14.41
C ALA A 296 15.76 1.31 -15.57
N THR A 297 14.85 2.30 -15.56
CA THR A 297 14.79 3.36 -16.60
C THR A 297 16.13 4.07 -16.77
N PHE A 298 16.90 4.30 -15.70
CA PHE A 298 18.20 4.96 -15.80
C PHE A 298 19.19 4.16 -16.64
N GLY A 299 19.25 2.84 -16.42
CA GLY A 299 20.09 1.95 -17.22
C GLY A 299 19.61 1.82 -18.65
N ILE A 300 18.30 1.70 -18.86
CA ILE A 300 17.68 1.60 -20.18
C ILE A 300 17.95 2.86 -21.00
N ILE A 301 17.72 4.04 -20.43
CA ILE A 301 17.99 5.33 -21.09
C ILE A 301 19.48 5.46 -21.41
N ALA A 302 20.37 5.11 -20.48
CA ALA A 302 21.82 5.19 -20.71
C ALA A 302 22.28 4.28 -21.86
N LEU A 303 21.81 3.04 -21.88
CA LEU A 303 22.13 2.05 -22.92
C LEU A 303 21.57 2.47 -24.29
N LEU A 304 20.31 2.87 -24.35
CA LEU A 304 19.68 3.36 -25.58
C LEU A 304 20.40 4.60 -26.10
N PHE A 305 20.66 5.59 -25.24
CA PHE A 305 21.34 6.83 -25.61
C PHE A 305 22.73 6.55 -26.20
N GLY A 306 23.55 5.76 -25.51
CA GLY A 306 24.90 5.41 -25.99
C GLY A 306 24.86 4.65 -27.32
N PHE A 307 23.94 3.68 -27.45
CA PHE A 307 23.84 2.84 -28.64
C PHE A 307 23.29 3.56 -29.87
N ILE A 308 22.30 4.43 -29.70
CA ILE A 308 21.62 5.15 -30.79
C ILE A 308 22.46 6.33 -31.27
N ARG A 309 23.19 7.01 -30.37
CA ARG A 309 24.02 8.18 -30.69
C ARG A 309 25.01 7.93 -31.82
N GLU A 310 25.60 6.74 -31.86
CA GLU A 310 26.61 6.36 -32.86
C GLU A 310 26.01 5.84 -34.19
N ARG A 311 24.67 5.75 -34.29
CA ARG A 311 23.98 5.04 -35.38
C ARG A 311 22.88 5.88 -36.00
N GLU A 312 23.19 6.53 -37.12
CA GLU A 312 22.27 7.46 -37.77
C GLU A 312 20.93 6.84 -38.20
N LYS A 313 20.91 5.63 -38.74
CA LYS A 313 19.66 4.94 -39.12
C LYS A 313 18.76 4.68 -37.90
N LEU A 314 19.34 4.19 -36.80
CA LEU A 314 18.58 3.97 -35.57
C LEU A 314 18.07 5.28 -34.97
N ARG A 315 18.85 6.37 -35.06
CA ARG A 315 18.41 7.69 -34.61
C ARG A 315 17.12 8.15 -35.32
N HIS A 316 17.02 7.96 -36.63
CA HIS A 316 15.80 8.31 -37.38
C HIS A 316 14.60 7.44 -36.96
N TYR A 317 14.81 6.14 -36.78
CA TYR A 317 13.78 5.24 -36.23
C TYR A 317 13.32 5.68 -34.83
N THR A 318 14.26 5.94 -33.93
CA THR A 318 13.99 6.41 -32.56
C THR A 318 13.20 7.71 -32.57
N LEU A 319 13.54 8.67 -33.44
CA LEU A 319 12.81 9.94 -33.56
C LEU A 319 11.32 9.70 -33.84
N TRP A 320 11.02 8.87 -34.84
CA TRP A 320 9.65 8.54 -35.23
C TRP A 320 8.85 7.87 -34.11
N VAL A 321 9.43 6.81 -33.53
CA VAL A 321 8.80 6.04 -32.46
C VAL A 321 8.55 6.87 -31.20
N CYS A 322 9.52 7.71 -30.84
CA CYS A 322 9.38 8.59 -29.68
C CYS A 322 8.25 9.60 -29.90
N TRP A 323 8.13 10.19 -31.09
CA TRP A 323 7.03 11.11 -31.39
C TRP A 323 5.66 10.42 -31.37
N ILE A 324 5.54 9.20 -31.88
CA ILE A 324 4.31 8.39 -31.76
C ILE A 324 3.95 8.20 -30.28
N THR A 325 4.93 7.81 -29.47
CA THR A 325 4.73 7.57 -28.03
C THR A 325 4.32 8.86 -27.31
N LEU A 326 4.97 9.98 -27.62
CA LEU A 326 4.62 11.28 -27.05
C LEU A 326 3.22 11.75 -27.45
N ALA A 327 2.79 11.46 -28.68
CA ALA A 327 1.42 11.75 -29.11
C ALA A 327 0.40 10.93 -28.30
N LEU A 328 0.64 9.63 -28.10
CA LEU A 328 -0.22 8.77 -27.27
C LEU A 328 -0.25 9.21 -25.80
N VAL A 329 0.90 9.59 -25.25
CA VAL A 329 1.00 10.16 -23.90
C VAL A 329 0.21 11.46 -23.81
N ALA A 330 0.31 12.35 -24.80
CA ALA A 330 -0.42 13.61 -24.81
C ALA A 330 -1.95 13.36 -24.83
N LEU A 331 -2.43 12.41 -25.64
CA LEU A 331 -3.84 12.00 -25.63
C LEU A 331 -4.26 11.45 -24.27
N THR A 332 -3.44 10.60 -23.65
CA THR A 332 -3.71 10.07 -22.30
C THR A 332 -3.77 11.17 -21.25
N ARG A 333 -2.88 12.16 -21.33
CA ARG A 333 -2.86 13.32 -20.42
C ARG A 333 -4.09 14.20 -20.57
N ILE A 334 -4.54 14.43 -21.80
CA ILE A 334 -5.80 15.14 -22.11
C ILE A 334 -6.99 14.36 -21.53
N GLU A 335 -7.01 13.03 -21.71
CA GLU A 335 -8.05 12.16 -21.14
C GLU A 335 -8.10 12.29 -19.62
N MET A 336 -6.95 12.25 -18.94
CA MET A 336 -6.88 12.38 -17.48
C MET A 336 -7.41 13.72 -16.95
N ILE A 337 -7.40 14.80 -17.75
CA ILE A 337 -7.87 16.12 -17.33
C ILE A 337 -9.36 16.31 -17.67
N PHE A 338 -9.77 15.94 -18.88
CA PHE A 338 -11.09 16.29 -19.41
C PHE A 338 -12.07 15.11 -19.48
N ASN A 339 -11.58 13.88 -19.39
CA ASN A 339 -12.35 12.64 -19.49
C ASN A 339 -13.36 12.57 -20.67
N PRO A 340 -13.02 13.01 -21.90
CA PRO A 340 -13.97 13.03 -23.02
C PRO A 340 -14.48 11.64 -23.42
N LEU A 341 -13.77 10.56 -23.08
CA LEU A 341 -14.22 9.19 -23.33
C LEU A 341 -15.15 8.66 -22.22
N GLY A 342 -15.35 9.42 -21.14
CA GLY A 342 -16.20 9.01 -20.03
C GLY A 342 -15.68 7.78 -19.28
N ILE A 343 -14.35 7.61 -19.24
CA ILE A 343 -13.71 6.49 -18.57
C ILE A 343 -13.97 6.58 -17.07
N LYS A 344 -14.32 5.45 -16.46
CA LYS A 344 -14.42 5.32 -15.01
C LYS A 344 -13.11 4.77 -14.47
N PHE A 345 -12.31 5.66 -13.89
CA PHE A 345 -11.00 5.34 -13.34
C PHE A 345 -10.76 6.14 -12.05
N GLN A 346 -9.77 5.74 -11.27
CA GLN A 346 -9.49 6.29 -9.94
C GLN A 346 -9.24 7.82 -9.88
N VAL A 347 -8.96 8.48 -11.00
CA VAL A 347 -8.70 9.94 -11.05
C VAL A 347 -9.90 10.76 -11.53
N PHE A 348 -11.07 10.14 -11.68
CA PHE A 348 -12.27 10.81 -12.19
C PHE A 348 -13.40 10.81 -11.16
N ASP A 349 -14.19 11.89 -11.20
CA ASP A 349 -15.44 12.08 -10.46
C ASP A 349 -15.32 11.95 -8.93
N ASN A 350 -14.11 12.04 -8.36
CA ASN A 350 -13.88 11.94 -6.93
C ASN A 350 -14.54 13.10 -6.18
N ARG A 351 -14.39 14.36 -6.62
CA ARG A 351 -15.01 15.50 -5.94
C ARG A 351 -16.52 15.33 -5.81
N GLU A 352 -17.19 15.00 -6.91
CA GLU A 352 -18.62 14.75 -6.95
C GLU A 352 -19.01 13.52 -6.12
N THR A 353 -18.27 12.42 -6.27
CA THR A 353 -18.51 11.18 -5.51
C THR A 353 -18.46 11.39 -4.01
N TYR A 354 -17.41 12.04 -3.50
CA TYR A 354 -17.26 12.20 -2.05
C TYR A 354 -18.14 13.32 -1.50
N ALA A 355 -18.52 14.30 -2.32
CA ALA A 355 -19.57 15.26 -1.96
C ALA A 355 -20.94 14.54 -1.78
N GLN A 356 -21.33 13.65 -2.70
CA GLN A 356 -22.54 12.83 -2.57
C GLN A 356 -22.54 12.02 -1.26
N LEU A 357 -21.39 11.43 -0.89
CA LEU A 357 -21.25 10.72 0.37
C LEU A 357 -21.33 11.65 1.58
N ALA A 358 -20.77 12.86 1.52
CA ALA A 358 -20.86 13.84 2.61
C ALA A 358 -22.29 14.32 2.83
N ASP A 359 -23.03 14.58 1.75
CA ASP A 359 -24.45 14.94 1.79
C ASP A 359 -25.29 13.81 2.39
N THR A 360 -25.00 12.57 1.99
CA THR A 360 -25.67 11.37 2.53
C THR A 360 -25.35 11.18 4.02
N ALA A 361 -24.12 11.45 4.44
CA ALA A 361 -23.71 11.32 5.84
C ALA A 361 -24.32 12.40 6.74
N GLN A 362 -24.69 13.58 6.19
CA GLN A 362 -25.26 14.71 6.93
C GLN A 362 -24.42 15.09 8.17
N GLY A 363 -23.09 15.16 8.00
CA GLY A 363 -22.14 15.48 9.06
C GLY A 363 -21.76 14.32 9.99
N ARG A 364 -22.33 13.12 9.81
CA ARG A 364 -21.88 11.90 10.51
C ARG A 364 -20.50 11.46 9.99
N PRO A 365 -19.62 10.91 10.84
CA PRO A 365 -18.43 10.23 10.37
C PRO A 365 -18.76 9.04 9.46
N ILE A 366 -17.89 8.74 8.49
CA ILE A 366 -18.06 7.59 7.60
C ILE A 366 -17.04 6.49 7.91
N ILE A 367 -17.53 5.27 8.13
CA ILE A 367 -16.70 4.08 8.28
C ILE A 367 -16.76 3.27 6.97
N PHE A 368 -15.62 3.13 6.31
CA PHE A 368 -15.46 2.33 5.08
C PHE A 368 -15.10 0.88 5.41
N ASN A 369 -15.60 -0.05 4.60
CA ASN A 369 -15.40 -1.49 4.75
C ASN A 369 -14.06 -1.91 4.14
N GLY A 370 -12.96 -1.71 4.88
CA GLY A 370 -11.60 -2.03 4.44
C GLY A 370 -10.97 -1.03 3.47
N SER A 371 -11.78 -0.28 2.72
CA SER A 371 -11.34 0.61 1.65
C SER A 371 -10.56 1.85 2.16
N TYR A 372 -9.27 1.67 2.46
CA TYR A 372 -8.40 2.74 2.98
C TYR A 372 -8.24 3.91 2.02
N THR A 373 -8.28 3.66 0.72
CA THR A 373 -8.15 4.69 -0.32
C THR A 373 -9.41 5.53 -0.39
N ALA A 374 -10.60 4.91 -0.29
CA ALA A 374 -11.87 5.63 -0.24
C ALA A 374 -12.00 6.49 1.03
N ALA A 375 -11.63 5.94 2.19
CA ALA A 375 -11.59 6.71 3.44
C ALA A 375 -10.67 7.92 3.33
N ALA A 376 -9.45 7.73 2.80
CA ALA A 376 -8.49 8.81 2.65
C ALA A 376 -8.94 9.88 1.64
N LYS A 377 -9.55 9.47 0.52
CA LYS A 377 -10.11 10.39 -0.47
C LYS A 377 -11.30 11.17 0.06
N TYR A 378 -12.21 10.51 0.78
CA TYR A 378 -13.32 11.20 1.44
C TYR A 378 -12.82 12.31 2.36
N HIS A 379 -11.85 11.99 3.23
CA HIS A 379 -11.25 12.97 4.12
C HIS A 379 -10.59 14.13 3.34
N PHE A 380 -9.83 13.82 2.29
CA PHE A 380 -9.17 14.83 1.46
C PHE A 380 -10.16 15.78 0.77
N TYR A 381 -11.23 15.24 0.17
CA TYR A 381 -12.17 16.02 -0.65
C TYR A 381 -13.21 16.78 0.15
N THR A 382 -13.55 16.32 1.35
CA THR A 382 -14.67 16.87 2.14
C THR A 382 -14.23 17.48 3.46
N GLY A 383 -13.03 17.15 3.94
CA GLY A 383 -12.60 17.43 5.32
C GLY A 383 -13.35 16.60 6.38
N GLY A 384 -14.31 15.77 5.98
CA GLY A 384 -15.11 14.94 6.87
C GLY A 384 -14.28 13.88 7.60
N GLU A 385 -14.78 13.47 8.76
CA GLU A 385 -14.18 12.37 9.52
C GLU A 385 -14.47 11.04 8.83
N SER A 386 -13.42 10.28 8.52
CA SER A 386 -13.54 8.93 7.99
C SER A 386 -12.57 7.96 8.64
N TYR A 387 -12.94 6.69 8.57
CA TYR A 387 -12.12 5.58 9.01
C TYR A 387 -12.26 4.42 8.04
N ALA A 388 -11.17 3.73 7.71
CA ALA A 388 -11.27 2.43 7.06
C ALA A 388 -11.17 1.35 8.12
N GLN A 389 -12.30 0.71 8.41
CA GLN A 389 -12.34 -0.41 9.33
C GLN A 389 -11.51 -1.55 8.76
N PRO A 390 -10.53 -2.08 9.50
CA PRO A 390 -9.80 -3.25 9.06
C PRO A 390 -10.78 -4.41 8.95
N VAL A 391 -10.77 -5.10 7.82
CA VAL A 391 -11.65 -6.25 7.56
C VAL A 391 -10.83 -7.39 6.99
N VAL A 392 -11.26 -8.61 7.28
CA VAL A 392 -10.47 -9.81 6.96
C VAL A 392 -10.32 -10.06 5.46
N THR A 393 -11.26 -9.55 4.67
CA THR A 393 -11.34 -9.69 3.21
C THR A 393 -10.51 -8.65 2.46
N TYR A 394 -10.02 -7.60 3.15
CA TYR A 394 -9.31 -6.50 2.53
C TYR A 394 -7.86 -6.41 3.02
N ARG A 395 -7.06 -5.66 2.25
CA ARG A 395 -5.64 -5.43 2.57
C ARG A 395 -5.51 -4.62 3.88
N THR A 396 -4.55 -5.01 4.70
CA THR A 396 -4.09 -4.24 5.85
C THR A 396 -3.56 -2.86 5.46
N SER A 397 -3.79 -1.86 6.32
CA SER A 397 -3.45 -0.46 6.06
C SER A 397 -3.08 0.27 7.35
N HIS A 398 -2.61 1.51 7.21
CA HIS A 398 -2.21 2.37 8.33
C HIS A 398 -3.36 2.72 9.26
N TYR A 399 -4.61 2.59 8.83
CA TYR A 399 -5.78 2.75 9.71
C TYR A 399 -5.81 1.72 10.86
N GLN A 400 -5.10 0.59 10.74
CA GLN A 400 -4.92 -0.37 11.84
C GLN A 400 -4.08 0.18 12.99
N LEU A 401 -3.15 1.10 12.70
CA LEU A 401 -2.28 1.73 13.70
C LEU A 401 -2.95 2.95 14.36
N ARG A 402 -4.20 3.24 13.99
CA ARG A 402 -4.96 4.40 14.44
C ARG A 402 -6.15 3.97 15.28
N ASP A 403 -6.52 4.84 16.21
CA ASP A 403 -7.66 4.65 17.12
C ASP A 403 -8.84 5.54 16.71
N ASP A 404 -9.09 5.67 15.42
CA ASP A 404 -10.16 6.54 14.91
C ASP A 404 -11.56 5.98 15.25
N ASP A 405 -11.73 4.66 15.17
CA ASP A 405 -12.95 3.95 15.58
C ASP A 405 -13.34 4.23 17.04
N THR A 406 -12.35 4.24 17.94
CA THR A 406 -12.55 4.52 19.36
C THR A 406 -13.04 5.95 19.57
N ARG A 407 -12.61 6.90 18.73
CA ARG A 407 -13.08 8.30 18.78
C ARG A 407 -14.47 8.50 18.16
N MET A 408 -14.93 7.57 17.32
CA MET A 408 -16.27 7.55 16.76
C MET A 408 -17.29 6.83 17.65
N ALA A 409 -16.81 6.11 18.67
CA ALA A 409 -17.66 5.36 19.59
C ALA A 409 -18.71 6.25 20.28
N GLY A 410 -19.94 5.75 20.39
CA GLY A 410 -21.06 6.48 21.00
C GLY A 410 -21.75 7.50 20.10
N ARG A 411 -21.23 7.74 18.88
CA ARG A 411 -21.81 8.68 17.90
C ARG A 411 -22.62 7.93 16.84
N ALA A 412 -23.55 8.62 16.20
CA ALA A 412 -24.15 8.16 14.96
C ALA A 412 -23.09 8.21 13.83
N VAL A 413 -22.87 7.08 13.15
CA VAL A 413 -21.94 6.98 12.02
C VAL A 413 -22.65 6.41 10.80
N LEU A 414 -22.15 6.74 9.62
CA LEU A 414 -22.56 6.12 8.37
C LEU A 414 -21.54 5.06 8.00
N THR A 415 -21.98 3.81 7.84
CA THR A 415 -21.09 2.68 7.67
C THR A 415 -21.31 2.02 6.33
N GLU A 416 -20.23 1.82 5.57
CA GLU A 416 -20.20 0.97 4.38
C GLU A 416 -20.35 -0.51 4.77
N VAL A 417 -21.25 -1.22 4.11
CA VAL A 417 -21.53 -2.63 4.37
C VAL A 417 -21.60 -3.44 3.08
N LEU A 418 -21.75 -4.77 3.23
CA LEU A 418 -22.04 -5.63 2.09
C LEU A 418 -23.44 -5.36 1.55
N ASP A 419 -23.61 -5.57 0.25
CA ASP A 419 -24.90 -5.49 -0.45
C ASP A 419 -25.95 -6.46 0.11
N SER A 420 -25.52 -7.62 0.62
CA SER A 420 -26.35 -8.63 1.26
C SER A 420 -26.81 -8.27 2.68
N THR A 421 -26.37 -7.14 3.23
CA THR A 421 -26.69 -6.74 4.60
C THR A 421 -28.15 -6.30 4.72
N PRO A 422 -28.96 -6.91 5.60
CA PRO A 422 -30.34 -6.50 5.79
C PRO A 422 -30.48 -5.03 6.20
N GLY A 423 -31.37 -4.30 5.54
CA GLY A 423 -31.58 -2.87 5.80
C GLY A 423 -30.53 -1.93 5.20
N ALA A 424 -29.57 -2.44 4.42
CA ALA A 424 -28.63 -1.61 3.69
C ALA A 424 -29.34 -0.75 2.63
N GLN A 425 -28.98 0.52 2.58
CA GLN A 425 -29.36 1.45 1.53
C GLN A 425 -28.27 1.48 0.47
N GLU A 426 -28.63 1.75 -0.79
CA GLU A 426 -27.67 1.88 -1.90
C GLU A 426 -27.71 3.32 -2.44
N ILE A 427 -26.53 3.87 -2.70
CA ILE A 427 -26.35 5.05 -3.54
C ILE A 427 -25.40 4.73 -4.69
N LYS A 428 -25.77 5.14 -5.90
CA LYS A 428 -24.90 5.07 -7.08
C LYS A 428 -24.07 6.35 -7.15
N LEU A 429 -22.76 6.20 -7.06
CA LEU A 429 -21.81 7.31 -7.03
C LEU A 429 -21.45 7.80 -8.44
N ALA A 430 -21.03 9.06 -8.54
CA ALA A 430 -20.63 9.69 -9.81
C ALA A 430 -19.50 8.93 -10.53
N ASN A 431 -18.55 8.37 -9.78
CA ASN A 431 -17.47 7.52 -10.33
C ASN A 431 -17.94 6.13 -10.81
N GLY A 432 -19.25 5.86 -10.77
CA GLY A 432 -19.87 4.63 -11.24
C GLY A 432 -19.91 3.49 -10.21
N LYS A 433 -19.30 3.66 -9.04
CA LYS A 433 -19.35 2.66 -7.96
C LYS A 433 -20.71 2.70 -7.26
N LYS A 434 -21.12 1.55 -6.72
CA LYS A 434 -22.23 1.46 -5.77
C LYS A 434 -21.68 1.53 -4.37
N PHE A 435 -22.38 2.23 -3.50
CA PHE A 435 -22.04 2.32 -2.09
C PHE A 435 -23.24 1.87 -1.27
N HIS A 436 -23.06 0.74 -0.59
CA HIS A 436 -24.07 0.15 0.28
C HIS A 436 -23.77 0.56 1.71
N TYR A 437 -24.77 1.10 2.41
CA TYR A 437 -24.53 1.69 3.73
C TYR A 437 -25.71 1.55 4.67
N LEU A 438 -25.44 1.76 5.96
CA LEU A 438 -26.42 1.95 7.01
C LEU A 438 -25.96 2.98 8.02
N VAL A 439 -26.90 3.50 8.80
CA VAL A 439 -26.60 4.38 9.94
C VAL A 439 -26.55 3.54 11.20
N ALA A 440 -25.37 3.50 11.85
CA ALA A 440 -25.21 2.90 13.16
C ALA A 440 -25.27 4.01 14.22
N ASP A 441 -26.32 3.99 15.05
CA ASP A 441 -26.56 5.00 16.08
C ASP A 441 -26.99 4.38 17.42
N PRO A 442 -26.11 4.42 18.45
CA PRO A 442 -24.69 4.78 18.40
C PRO A 442 -23.83 3.65 17.79
N PHE A 443 -22.68 4.02 17.22
CA PHE A 443 -21.62 3.09 16.85
C PHE A 443 -20.84 2.59 18.08
N ILE A 444 -20.61 1.28 18.17
CA ILE A 444 -19.89 0.66 19.28
C ILE A 444 -18.78 -0.23 18.73
N PRO A 445 -17.50 0.17 18.85
CA PRO A 445 -16.40 -0.55 18.22
C PRO A 445 -16.13 -1.88 18.91
N VAL A 446 -15.67 -2.88 18.15
CA VAL A 446 -15.25 -4.19 18.69
C VAL A 446 -13.76 -4.49 18.44
N ARG A 447 -13.06 -3.68 17.64
CA ARG A 447 -11.70 -3.94 17.14
C ARG A 447 -10.65 -4.23 18.22
N LYS A 448 -10.70 -3.55 19.37
CA LYS A 448 -9.71 -3.74 20.46
C LYS A 448 -10.01 -4.91 21.38
N ILE A 449 -11.18 -5.56 21.27
CA ILE A 449 -11.47 -6.75 22.07
C ILE A 449 -10.48 -7.83 21.66
N ILE A 450 -9.69 -8.35 22.58
CA ILE A 450 -8.70 -9.39 22.28
C ILE A 450 -9.39 -10.75 22.42
N ALA A 451 -9.26 -11.63 21.42
CA ALA A 451 -9.67 -13.02 21.53
C ALA A 451 -8.44 -13.93 21.55
N GLU A 452 -8.38 -14.77 22.57
CA GLU A 452 -7.40 -15.84 22.71
C GLU A 452 -8.09 -17.18 22.45
N ILE A 453 -7.45 -18.04 21.66
CA ILE A 453 -7.99 -19.36 21.29
C ILE A 453 -7.00 -20.44 21.71
N THR A 454 -7.50 -21.44 22.42
CA THR A 454 -6.82 -22.71 22.65
C THR A 454 -7.66 -23.89 22.14
N GLY A 455 -7.01 -25.03 21.92
CA GLY A 455 -7.67 -26.24 21.38
C GLY A 455 -7.67 -26.37 19.86
N LEU A 456 -6.99 -25.47 19.14
CA LEU A 456 -6.90 -25.51 17.68
C LEU A 456 -5.78 -26.47 17.24
N PRO A 457 -6.08 -27.56 16.53
CA PRO A 457 -5.07 -28.56 16.17
C PRO A 457 -4.17 -28.06 15.02
N PRO A 458 -2.91 -28.52 14.93
CA PRO A 458 -1.99 -28.12 13.87
C PRO A 458 -2.40 -28.64 12.48
N THR A 459 -3.25 -29.67 12.45
CA THR A 459 -3.76 -30.31 11.23
C THR A 459 -5.26 -30.56 11.36
N VAL A 460 -6.00 -30.33 10.27
CA VAL A 460 -7.45 -30.58 10.19
C VAL A 460 -7.84 -31.26 8.89
N ASN A 461 -8.96 -31.97 8.93
CA ASN A 461 -9.71 -32.45 7.79
C ASN A 461 -11.02 -31.65 7.62
N GLN A 462 -11.51 -31.60 6.38
CA GLN A 462 -12.84 -31.06 6.10
C GLN A 462 -13.91 -31.81 6.89
N GLY A 463 -14.80 -31.08 7.54
CA GLY A 463 -15.88 -31.66 8.35
C GLY A 463 -15.49 -32.03 9.78
N ASP A 464 -14.22 -31.86 10.17
CA ASP A 464 -13.81 -32.06 11.56
C ASP A 464 -14.59 -31.13 12.49
N SER A 465 -15.06 -31.68 13.61
CA SER A 465 -15.65 -30.89 14.69
C SER A 465 -14.55 -30.39 15.60
N LEU A 466 -14.38 -29.08 15.68
CA LEU A 466 -13.42 -28.44 16.55
C LEU A 466 -14.10 -28.03 17.86
N HIS A 467 -13.40 -28.29 18.96
CA HIS A 467 -13.74 -27.83 20.30
C HIS A 467 -12.71 -26.79 20.71
N LEU A 468 -13.14 -25.54 20.85
CA LEU A 468 -12.27 -24.40 21.07
C LEU A 468 -12.59 -23.76 22.42
N ASP A 469 -11.55 -23.42 23.15
CA ASP A 469 -11.67 -22.56 24.33
C ASP A 469 -11.34 -21.14 23.88
N VAL A 470 -12.32 -20.24 24.01
CA VAL A 470 -12.17 -18.85 23.60
C VAL A 470 -12.26 -17.96 24.83
N THR A 471 -11.24 -17.12 25.00
CA THR A 471 -11.25 -16.04 26.00
C THR A 471 -11.34 -14.70 25.28
N LEU A 472 -12.38 -13.93 25.56
CA LEU A 472 -12.52 -12.54 25.09
C LEU A 472 -12.15 -11.58 26.21
N HIS A 473 -11.33 -10.57 25.90
CA HIS A 473 -10.96 -9.47 26.78
C HIS A 473 -11.50 -8.17 26.22
N ASN A 474 -12.39 -7.52 26.97
CA ASN A 474 -13.02 -6.28 26.56
C ASN A 474 -12.31 -5.07 27.18
N PRO A 475 -11.59 -4.25 26.40
CA PRO A 475 -10.97 -3.03 26.92
C PRO A 475 -11.91 -1.83 26.91
N TYR A 476 -13.16 -1.99 26.46
CA TYR A 476 -14.10 -0.89 26.33
C TYR A 476 -15.02 -0.74 27.55
N PRO A 477 -15.59 0.46 27.77
CA PRO A 477 -16.56 0.71 28.83
C PRO A 477 -17.97 0.16 28.52
N TYR A 478 -18.14 -0.61 27.43
CA TYR A 478 -19.43 -1.12 26.97
C TYR A 478 -19.66 -2.57 27.42
N VAL A 479 -20.93 -2.94 27.61
CA VAL A 479 -21.32 -4.32 27.89
C VAL A 479 -21.74 -5.00 26.60
N TYR A 480 -21.08 -6.11 26.25
CA TYR A 480 -21.45 -6.89 25.07
C TYR A 480 -22.22 -8.15 25.48
N ILE A 481 -23.21 -8.53 24.70
CA ILE A 481 -23.98 -9.77 24.86
C ILE A 481 -23.77 -10.68 23.66
N LEU A 482 -23.51 -11.95 23.95
CA LEU A 482 -23.42 -13.01 22.96
C LEU A 482 -24.70 -13.83 23.10
N GLU A 483 -25.59 -13.74 22.12
CA GLU A 483 -26.85 -14.50 22.12
C GLU A 483 -26.66 -15.88 21.49
N LYS A 484 -27.40 -16.86 22.01
CA LYS A 484 -27.37 -18.25 21.53
C LYS A 484 -27.91 -18.26 20.10
N GLY A 485 -27.04 -18.55 19.13
CA GLY A 485 -27.31 -18.36 17.71
C GLY A 485 -28.69 -18.85 17.25
N THR A 486 -29.54 -17.92 16.83
CA THR A 486 -30.57 -18.22 15.84
C THR A 486 -29.92 -18.11 14.47
N SER A 487 -30.03 -19.19 13.70
CA SER A 487 -29.76 -19.24 12.26
C SER A 487 -30.19 -17.94 11.56
N GLY A 488 -29.31 -17.41 10.71
CA GLY A 488 -29.49 -16.12 10.05
C GLY A 488 -30.83 -16.00 9.32
N SER A 489 -31.76 -15.26 9.91
CA SER A 489 -32.86 -14.57 9.21
C SER A 489 -33.67 -13.65 10.14
N GLU A 490 -33.71 -13.87 11.45
CA GLU A 490 -34.70 -13.20 12.32
C GLU A 490 -34.21 -11.94 13.09
N THR A 491 -32.91 -11.64 13.13
CA THR A 491 -32.41 -10.38 13.74
C THR A 491 -32.46 -9.18 12.77
N ALA A 492 -32.96 -9.39 11.54
CA ALA A 492 -33.07 -8.37 10.50
C ALA A 492 -34.22 -7.36 10.72
N ASN A 493 -35.14 -7.61 11.65
CA ASN A 493 -36.23 -6.71 11.95
C ASN A 493 -35.86 -5.78 13.10
N GLY A 494 -35.62 -4.51 12.75
CA GLY A 494 -35.09 -3.46 13.61
C GLY A 494 -35.70 -3.40 15.02
N THR A 495 -34.83 -3.49 16.02
CA THR A 495 -34.91 -2.72 17.27
C THR A 495 -33.57 -2.84 18.00
N PHE A 496 -32.66 -1.90 17.74
CA PHE A 496 -31.35 -1.83 18.41
C PHE A 496 -31.51 -1.33 19.86
N GLY A 497 -31.39 -2.24 20.83
CA GLY A 497 -31.28 -1.92 22.25
C GLY A 497 -32.51 -2.26 23.08
N LYS A 498 -32.80 -3.55 23.28
CA LYS A 498 -33.67 -3.97 24.39
C LYS A 498 -32.91 -3.81 25.71
N GLN A 499 -33.51 -3.11 26.68
CA GLN A 499 -33.18 -3.30 28.09
C GLN A 499 -33.66 -4.70 28.49
N VAL A 500 -32.73 -5.61 28.79
CA VAL A 500 -33.06 -6.93 29.32
C VAL A 500 -32.86 -6.90 30.84
N PRO A 501 -33.84 -7.32 31.65
CA PRO A 501 -33.65 -7.44 33.09
C PRO A 501 -32.61 -8.52 33.41
N VAL A 502 -31.68 -8.21 34.31
CA VAL A 502 -30.70 -9.18 34.82
C VAL A 502 -31.45 -10.28 35.61
N PRO A 503 -31.16 -11.57 35.43
CA PRO A 503 -31.70 -12.62 36.31
C PRO A 503 -31.18 -12.41 37.73
N ALA A 504 -32.09 -12.38 38.71
CA ALA A 504 -31.74 -12.25 40.12
C ALA A 504 -30.73 -13.33 40.54
N ALA A 505 -29.64 -12.90 41.19
CA ALA A 505 -28.67 -13.80 41.79
C ALA A 505 -29.36 -14.73 42.80
N GLY A 506 -29.18 -16.03 42.63
CA GLY A 506 -29.65 -17.04 43.57
C GLY A 506 -29.08 -16.79 44.96
N THR A 507 -29.98 -16.76 45.94
CA THR A 507 -29.67 -16.69 47.37
C THR A 507 -28.74 -17.82 47.79
N SER A 508 -27.53 -17.49 48.22
CA SER A 508 -26.74 -18.33 49.11
C SER A 508 -26.52 -17.57 50.42
N ASN A 509 -27.05 -18.14 51.51
CA ASN A 509 -26.90 -17.62 52.86
C ASN A 509 -25.43 -17.71 53.27
N SER A 510 -24.82 -16.57 53.59
CA SER A 510 -23.70 -16.52 54.52
C SER A 510 -23.86 -15.30 55.43
N THR A 511 -24.04 -15.58 56.72
CA THR A 511 -24.09 -14.62 57.82
C THR A 511 -22.69 -14.11 58.13
N VAL A 512 -22.45 -12.80 58.03
CA VAL A 512 -21.39 -12.11 58.77
C VAL A 512 -21.90 -10.74 59.22
N ASN A 513 -21.67 -10.44 60.49
CA ASN A 513 -22.10 -9.27 61.24
C ASN A 513 -21.18 -8.05 61.02
N SER A 514 -21.76 -6.87 61.32
CA SER A 514 -21.14 -5.59 61.73
C SER A 514 -20.68 -4.58 60.67
N GLY A 515 -21.51 -3.53 60.51
CA GLY A 515 -21.15 -2.17 60.92
C GLY A 515 -20.31 -1.32 59.97
N THR A 516 -20.94 -0.69 58.98
CA THR A 516 -20.62 0.67 58.51
C THR A 516 -21.74 1.15 57.58
N GLU A 517 -22.32 2.31 57.89
CA GLU A 517 -23.29 2.99 57.02
C GLU A 517 -22.66 3.30 55.66
N VAL A 518 -23.22 2.74 54.60
CA VAL A 518 -22.93 3.13 53.21
C VAL A 518 -24.14 3.90 52.70
N GLU A 519 -23.89 5.12 52.24
CA GLU A 519 -24.90 5.97 51.59
C GLU A 519 -25.66 5.23 50.48
N PRO A 520 -26.97 5.51 50.28
CA PRO A 520 -27.75 4.84 49.26
C PRO A 520 -27.25 5.27 47.86
N VAL A 521 -26.67 4.30 47.14
CA VAL A 521 -26.29 4.45 45.73
C VAL A 521 -27.53 4.83 44.92
N LYS A 522 -27.49 6.01 44.30
CA LYS A 522 -28.52 6.48 43.35
C LYS A 522 -28.79 5.41 42.30
N HIS A 523 -30.06 5.11 42.05
CA HIS A 523 -30.54 4.25 40.97
C HIS A 523 -29.91 4.64 39.61
N GLY A 524 -28.88 3.92 39.20
CA GLY A 524 -28.28 4.01 37.87
C GLY A 524 -29.03 3.08 36.91
N THR A 525 -29.49 3.62 35.78
CA THR A 525 -30.06 2.89 34.65
C THR A 525 -29.26 1.63 34.31
N ALA A 526 -29.94 0.49 34.10
CA ALA A 526 -29.30 -0.76 33.70
C ALA A 526 -28.40 -0.55 32.46
N PRO A 527 -27.20 -1.15 32.43
CA PRO A 527 -26.28 -0.96 31.32
C PRO A 527 -26.89 -1.46 30.00
N ARG A 528 -26.80 -0.65 28.94
CA ARG A 528 -27.24 -1.04 27.60
C ARG A 528 -26.35 -2.18 27.09
N LEU A 529 -26.96 -3.27 26.65
CA LEU A 529 -26.28 -4.45 26.14
C LEU A 529 -26.13 -4.35 24.62
N TRP A 530 -24.93 -4.62 24.11
CA TRP A 530 -24.59 -4.54 22.70
C TRP A 530 -24.35 -5.93 22.09
N PRO A 531 -25.03 -6.31 21.00
CA PRO A 531 -24.84 -7.63 20.42
C PRO A 531 -23.42 -7.78 19.86
N LEU A 532 -22.81 -8.93 20.15
CA LEU A 532 -21.49 -9.31 19.65
C LEU A 532 -21.57 -10.70 19.03
N THR A 533 -21.24 -10.81 17.75
CA THR A 533 -21.12 -12.09 17.06
C THR A 533 -19.66 -12.52 17.02
N VAL A 534 -19.42 -13.81 17.22
CA VAL A 534 -18.08 -14.41 17.22
C VAL A 534 -18.04 -15.48 16.13
N ASN A 535 -17.12 -15.33 15.19
CA ASN A 535 -16.91 -16.26 14.09
C ASN A 535 -15.45 -16.74 14.09
N ILE A 536 -15.21 -17.93 13.58
CA ILE A 536 -13.87 -18.36 13.17
C ILE A 536 -13.71 -18.10 11.67
N VAL A 537 -12.52 -17.63 11.28
CA VAL A 537 -12.23 -17.32 9.88
C VAL A 537 -11.09 -18.19 9.38
N TRP A 538 -11.21 -18.65 8.14
CA TRP A 538 -10.18 -19.42 7.45
C TRP A 538 -9.74 -18.65 6.21
N ARG A 539 -8.45 -18.33 6.16
CA ARG A 539 -7.85 -17.53 5.09
C ARG A 539 -6.68 -18.26 4.45
N HIS A 540 -6.72 -18.38 3.13
CA HIS A 540 -5.57 -18.76 2.32
C HIS A 540 -5.37 -17.72 1.23
N LEU A 541 -4.12 -17.37 0.92
CA LEU A 541 -3.84 -16.34 -0.06
C LEU A 541 -4.22 -16.83 -1.46
N GLY A 542 -5.23 -16.20 -2.08
CA GLY A 542 -5.75 -16.60 -3.39
C GLY A 542 -7.10 -17.32 -3.35
N ASP A 543 -7.58 -17.69 -2.16
CA ASP A 543 -8.93 -18.23 -1.97
C ASP A 543 -9.86 -17.18 -1.36
N SER A 544 -11.17 -17.39 -1.51
CA SER A 544 -12.19 -16.64 -0.76
C SER A 544 -12.01 -16.88 0.73
N VAL A 545 -12.15 -15.82 1.53
CA VAL A 545 -12.12 -15.94 2.99
C VAL A 545 -13.40 -16.60 3.47
N LEU A 546 -13.29 -17.67 4.25
CA LEU A 546 -14.44 -18.40 4.78
C LEU A 546 -14.68 -17.99 6.23
N ILE A 547 -15.88 -17.55 6.53
CA ILE A 547 -16.32 -17.11 7.86
C ILE A 547 -17.33 -18.13 8.36
N VAL A 548 -17.05 -18.78 9.48
CA VAL A 548 -17.91 -19.82 10.06
C VAL A 548 -18.34 -19.38 11.46
N PRO A 549 -19.65 -19.39 11.78
CA PRO A 549 -20.12 -19.02 13.11
C PRO A 549 -19.67 -20.04 14.16
N LEU A 550 -19.30 -19.56 15.33
CA LEU A 550 -19.03 -20.42 16.47
C LEU A 550 -20.35 -20.78 17.18
N GLY A 551 -20.58 -22.07 17.40
CA GLY A 551 -21.75 -22.60 18.08
C GLY A 551 -21.59 -22.64 19.60
N GLY A 552 -22.73 -22.66 20.31
CA GLY A 552 -22.77 -22.86 21.77
C GLY A 552 -22.41 -21.64 22.61
N ILE A 553 -22.32 -20.45 22.01
CA ILE A 553 -21.87 -19.25 22.72
C ILE A 553 -23.05 -18.53 23.36
N SER A 554 -22.97 -18.30 24.67
CA SER A 554 -23.86 -17.40 25.39
C SER A 554 -23.14 -16.77 26.56
N GLY A 555 -23.29 -15.47 26.75
CA GLY A 555 -22.69 -14.79 27.90
C GLY A 555 -22.73 -13.28 27.78
N VAL A 556 -22.34 -12.64 28.87
CA VAL A 556 -22.18 -11.19 28.96
C VAL A 556 -20.70 -10.91 29.13
N LEU A 557 -20.14 -10.11 28.23
CA LEU A 557 -18.76 -9.64 28.30
C LEU A 557 -18.78 -8.26 28.96
N PRO A 558 -18.40 -8.16 30.26
CA PRO A 558 -18.49 -6.91 30.99
C PRO A 558 -17.43 -5.89 30.55
N PRO A 559 -17.61 -4.60 30.91
CA PRO A 559 -16.62 -3.55 30.65
C PRO A 559 -15.30 -3.87 31.35
N GLU A 560 -14.18 -3.61 30.68
CA GLU A 560 -12.82 -3.86 31.22
C GLU A 560 -12.60 -5.27 31.76
N GLY A 561 -13.41 -6.23 31.30
CA GLY A 561 -13.45 -7.59 31.82
C GLY A 561 -13.17 -8.65 30.78
N LYS A 562 -13.41 -9.91 31.17
CA LYS A 562 -13.21 -11.07 30.29
C LYS A 562 -14.41 -12.01 30.32
N LEU A 563 -14.61 -12.72 29.21
CA LEU A 563 -15.58 -13.79 29.07
C LEU A 563 -14.87 -15.03 28.52
N GLN A 564 -15.04 -16.16 29.19
CA GLN A 564 -14.51 -17.45 28.75
C GLN A 564 -15.67 -18.38 28.43
N PHE A 565 -15.58 -19.06 27.28
CA PHE A 565 -16.58 -20.04 26.87
C PHE A 565 -15.97 -21.13 25.99
N HIS A 566 -16.62 -22.29 26.02
CA HIS A 566 -16.36 -23.39 25.10
C HIS A 566 -17.20 -23.18 23.85
N ALA A 567 -16.56 -23.23 22.68
CA ALA A 567 -17.21 -23.09 21.40
C ALA A 567 -17.01 -24.34 20.55
N THR A 568 -18.00 -24.66 19.72
CA THR A 568 -17.90 -25.72 18.72
C THR A 568 -18.06 -25.17 17.32
N THR A 569 -17.32 -25.72 16.37
CA THR A 569 -17.43 -25.35 14.96
C THR A 569 -17.02 -26.52 14.07
N VAL A 570 -17.46 -26.48 12.81
CA VAL A 570 -17.07 -27.46 11.80
C VAL A 570 -16.04 -26.83 10.86
N VAL A 571 -15.00 -27.59 10.52
CA VAL A 571 -14.01 -27.17 9.52
C VAL A 571 -14.69 -27.10 8.14
N PRO A 572 -14.69 -25.93 7.47
CA PRO A 572 -15.36 -25.78 6.19
C PRO A 572 -14.62 -26.52 5.06
N GLU A 573 -15.12 -26.44 3.84
CA GLU A 573 -14.44 -27.01 2.68
C GLU A 573 -13.15 -26.22 2.39
N LEU A 574 -12.00 -26.82 2.72
CA LEU A 574 -10.67 -26.25 2.53
C LEU A 574 -9.88 -27.06 1.51
N ARG A 575 -8.98 -26.41 0.76
CA ARG A 575 -8.16 -27.10 -0.24
C ARG A 575 -7.16 -28.05 0.42
N PRO A 576 -7.16 -29.36 0.08
CA PRO A 576 -6.24 -30.33 0.68
C PRO A 576 -4.77 -30.00 0.44
N GLY A 577 -3.94 -30.15 1.47
CA GLY A 577 -2.50 -29.93 1.39
C GLY A 577 -2.06 -28.45 1.40
N LYS A 578 -2.98 -27.51 1.59
CA LYS A 578 -2.69 -26.08 1.77
C LYS A 578 -2.58 -25.72 3.26
N ARG A 579 -2.04 -24.53 3.53
CA ARG A 579 -2.01 -23.90 4.86
C ARG A 579 -2.98 -22.75 4.89
N TYR A 580 -3.81 -22.71 5.93
CA TYR A 580 -4.75 -21.63 6.19
C TYR A 580 -4.32 -20.88 7.45
N GLU A 581 -4.40 -19.56 7.41
CA GLU A 581 -4.39 -18.72 8.61
C GLU A 581 -5.81 -18.73 9.19
N THR A 582 -5.93 -19.03 10.48
CA THR A 582 -7.20 -19.06 11.19
C THR A 582 -7.18 -18.23 12.47
N GLY A 583 -8.33 -17.73 12.89
CA GLY A 583 -8.48 -16.91 14.09
C GLY A 583 -9.92 -16.47 14.32
N ILE A 584 -10.16 -15.72 15.42
CA ILE A 584 -11.48 -15.18 15.74
C ILE A 584 -11.71 -13.86 15.04
N MET A 585 -12.88 -13.74 14.43
CA MET A 585 -13.47 -12.51 13.97
C MET A 585 -14.66 -12.16 14.85
N LEU A 586 -14.57 -11.01 15.51
CA LEU A 586 -15.69 -10.43 16.25
C LEU A 586 -16.42 -9.48 15.32
N THR A 587 -17.74 -9.40 15.37
CA THR A 587 -18.52 -8.42 14.61
C THR A 587 -19.60 -7.79 15.48
N ASP A 588 -19.70 -6.47 15.44
CA ASP A 588 -20.90 -5.73 15.77
C ASP A 588 -21.81 -5.75 14.54
N SER A 589 -22.87 -6.57 14.57
CA SER A 589 -23.80 -6.69 13.43
C SER A 589 -24.28 -5.30 13.00
N PRO A 590 -23.92 -4.76 11.81
CA PRO A 590 -23.73 -5.46 10.52
C PRO A 590 -22.31 -5.34 9.90
N MET A 591 -21.30 -4.97 10.69
CA MET A 591 -19.94 -4.72 10.20
C MET A 591 -19.07 -5.96 10.19
N LEU A 592 -18.31 -6.16 9.12
CA LEU A 592 -17.24 -7.16 9.11
C LEU A 592 -16.07 -6.68 9.98
N SER A 593 -15.87 -7.39 11.08
CA SER A 593 -14.70 -7.44 11.97
C SER A 593 -13.35 -7.74 11.33
N TRP A 594 -12.26 -7.28 11.95
CA TRP A 594 -10.90 -7.80 11.80
C TRP A 594 -10.67 -9.02 12.71
N PHE A 595 -9.55 -9.72 12.52
CA PHE A 595 -9.06 -10.71 13.47
C PHE A 595 -8.71 -10.07 14.81
N ASN A 596 -9.45 -10.44 15.83
CA ASN A 596 -9.21 -9.99 17.19
C ASN A 596 -8.32 -11.02 17.89
N GLY A 597 -7.02 -11.04 17.58
CA GLY A 597 -6.07 -12.00 18.18
C GLY A 597 -4.96 -12.45 17.23
N THR A 598 -4.13 -13.38 17.69
CA THR A 598 -3.04 -13.95 16.89
C THR A 598 -3.59 -15.00 15.93
N ALA A 599 -3.40 -14.79 14.62
CA ALA A 599 -3.71 -15.83 13.64
C ALA A 599 -2.81 -17.07 13.84
N GLN A 600 -3.39 -18.26 13.72
CA GLN A 600 -2.69 -19.54 13.83
C GLN A 600 -2.63 -20.20 12.44
N GLU A 601 -1.49 -20.80 12.08
CA GLU A 601 -1.39 -21.58 10.84
C GLU A 601 -1.90 -23.01 11.08
N VAL A 602 -2.81 -23.45 10.21
CA VAL A 602 -3.34 -24.83 10.22
C VAL A 602 -3.13 -25.47 8.87
N ARG A 603 -2.69 -26.72 8.87
CA ARG A 603 -2.49 -27.50 7.64
C ARG A 603 -3.70 -28.41 7.36
N VAL A 604 -4.19 -28.36 6.13
CA VAL A 604 -5.25 -29.28 5.69
C VAL A 604 -4.60 -30.57 5.22
N GLU A 605 -5.03 -31.71 5.76
CA GLU A 605 -4.48 -33.00 5.32
C GLU A 605 -4.79 -33.25 3.83
N LYS A 606 -3.82 -33.86 3.13
CA LYS A 606 -4.10 -34.42 1.81
C LYS A 606 -4.92 -35.67 2.05
N LYS A 607 -6.16 -35.72 1.53
CA LYS A 607 -6.96 -36.94 1.47
C LYS A 607 -6.05 -38.04 0.92
N ARG A 608 -5.59 -38.98 1.77
CA ARG A 608 -4.97 -40.20 1.27
C ARG A 608 -6.08 -40.88 0.50
N LEU A 609 -5.93 -40.99 -0.82
CA LEU A 609 -6.68 -41.99 -1.56
C LEU A 609 -6.37 -43.29 -0.85
N ALA A 610 -7.34 -43.79 -0.08
CA ALA A 610 -7.25 -45.13 0.47
C ALA A 610 -7.02 -46.02 -0.74
N SER A 611 -5.82 -46.58 -0.83
CA SER A 611 -5.54 -47.73 -1.66
C SER A 611 -6.63 -48.74 -1.30
N GLN A 612 -7.61 -48.88 -2.18
CA GLN A 612 -8.53 -50.01 -2.16
C GLN A 612 -7.64 -51.24 -2.22
N GLN A 613 -7.39 -51.85 -1.06
CA GLN A 613 -7.08 -53.26 -0.98
C GLN A 613 -8.33 -53.95 -1.51
N LEU A 614 -8.29 -54.33 -2.78
CA LEU A 614 -9.19 -55.33 -3.32
C LEU A 614 -8.90 -56.64 -2.57
N PRO A 615 -9.95 -57.38 -2.15
CA PRO A 615 -9.82 -58.63 -1.41
C PRO A 615 -9.09 -59.72 -2.18
#